data_AF-A0AAN7CJA2-F1
#
_entry.id   AF-A0AAN7CJA2-F1
#
_cell.length_a   1.000
_cell.length_b   1.000
_cell.length_c   1.000
_cell.angle_alpha   90.00
_cell.angle_beta   90.00
_cell.angle_gamma   90.00
#
_symmetry.space_group_name_H-M   'P 1'
#
loop_
_entity.id
_entity.type
_entity.pdbx_description
1 polymer ?
#
loop_
_entity_poly.entity_id
_entity_poly.type
_entity_poly.pdbx_seq_one_letter_code
_entity_poly.pdbx_strand_id
1 'polypeptide(L)'
;MGTQDQALIRAGRVDKKIELPNADKDVMFRLFCMIFKQSEGDILDPKQPVEDDETVERYAGEFAREIPEGEFSPAEIQSFL
;
A
#
# COMPACT_ATOMS: atom_id res chain seq x y z
N MET A 1 0.80 -9.72 -27.10
CA MET A 1 -0.34 -9.32 -26.24
C MET A 1 -1.36 -10.43 -26.27
N GLY A 2 -1.49 -11.18 -25.17
CA GLY A 2 -2.46 -12.28 -25.08
C GLY A 2 -3.85 -11.72 -24.82
N THR A 3 -4.77 -11.89 -25.75
CA THR A 3 -6.17 -11.53 -25.56
C THR A 3 -6.87 -12.64 -24.78
N GLN A 4 -7.33 -12.35 -23.57
CA GLN A 4 -8.17 -13.27 -22.80
C GLN A 4 -9.48 -13.53 -23.55
N ASP A 5 -9.93 -14.78 -23.60
CA ASP A 5 -11.15 -15.20 -24.30
C ASP A 5 -12.37 -14.37 -23.83
N GLN A 6 -13.16 -13.85 -24.77
CA GLN A 6 -14.34 -13.03 -24.47
C GLN A 6 -15.39 -13.76 -23.62
N ALA A 7 -15.41 -15.10 -23.64
CA ALA A 7 -16.28 -15.92 -22.79
C ALA A 7 -15.93 -15.81 -21.29
N LEU A 8 -14.73 -15.35 -20.93
CA LEU A 8 -14.29 -15.17 -19.54
C LEU A 8 -14.75 -13.83 -18.95
N ILE A 9 -15.16 -12.88 -19.77
CA ILE A 9 -15.50 -11.50 -19.34
C ILE A 9 -16.95 -11.10 -19.66
N ARG A 10 -17.79 -12.07 -20.04
CA ARG A 10 -19.21 -11.80 -20.33
C ARG A 10 -19.99 -11.44 -19.06
N ALA A 11 -21.02 -10.62 -19.23
CA ALA A 11 -21.99 -10.29 -18.19
C ALA A 11 -22.57 -11.58 -17.55
N GLY A 12 -22.64 -11.62 -16.21
CA GLY A 12 -23.03 -12.81 -15.44
C GLY A 12 -21.88 -13.73 -15.00
N ARG A 13 -20.63 -13.44 -15.39
CA ARG A 13 -19.41 -14.05 -14.80
C ARG A 13 -18.46 -13.01 -14.21
N VAL A 14 -18.25 -11.90 -14.91
CA VAL A 14 -17.46 -10.75 -14.44
C VAL A 14 -18.30 -9.50 -14.63
N ASP A 15 -18.79 -8.94 -13.52
CA ASP A 15 -19.67 -7.77 -13.55
C ASP A 15 -18.92 -6.45 -13.40
N LYS A 16 -17.67 -6.50 -12.92
CA LYS A 16 -16.77 -5.34 -12.80
C LYS A 16 -15.34 -5.71 -13.16
N LYS A 17 -14.69 -4.81 -13.89
CA LYS A 17 -13.25 -4.82 -14.09
C LYS A 17 -12.70 -3.55 -13.49
N ILE A 18 -11.66 -3.69 -12.68
CA ILE A 18 -10.91 -2.57 -12.11
C ILE A 18 -9.45 -2.78 -12.44
N GLU A 19 -8.74 -1.68 -12.66
CA GLU A 19 -7.28 -1.70 -12.76
C GLU A 19 -6.72 -1.45 -11.36
N LEU A 20 -5.74 -2.26 -10.97
CA LEU A 20 -4.96 -2.03 -9.76
C LEU A 20 -3.64 -1.41 -10.20
N PRO A 21 -3.48 -0.08 -10.05
CA PRO A 21 -2.27 0.60 -10.49
C PRO A 21 -1.09 0.28 -9.56
N ASN A 22 0.11 0.57 -10.06
CA ASN A 22 1.30 0.64 -9.23
C ASN A 22 1.17 1.75 -8.17
N ALA A 23 1.94 1.66 -7.10
CA ALA A 23 1.86 2.54 -5.95
C ALA A 23 2.25 3.98 -6.32
N ASP A 24 1.39 4.93 -5.96
CA ASP A 24 1.69 6.36 -5.97
C ASP A 24 2.09 6.84 -4.56
N LYS A 25 2.40 8.13 -4.44
CA LYS A 25 2.80 8.74 -3.16
C LYS A 25 1.77 8.55 -2.05
N ASP A 26 0.49 8.61 -2.35
CA ASP A 26 -0.58 8.47 -1.36
C ASP A 26 -0.68 7.02 -0.89
N VAL A 27 -0.58 6.05 -1.80
CA VAL A 27 -0.53 4.63 -1.47
C VAL A 27 0.69 4.30 -0.61
N MET A 28 1.87 4.80 -0.98
CA MET A 28 3.11 4.57 -0.21
C MET A 28 3.04 5.19 1.19
N PHE A 29 2.55 6.43 1.29
CA PHE A 29 2.34 7.13 2.56
C PHE A 29 1.39 6.35 3.47
N ARG A 30 0.24 5.92 2.94
CA ARG A 30 -0.78 5.17 3.70
C ARG A 30 -0.27 3.80 4.14
N LEU A 31 0.46 3.10 3.28
CA LEU A 31 1.00 1.79 3.60
C LEU A 31 2.02 1.89 4.73
N PHE A 32 2.91 2.89 4.69
CA PHE A 32 3.85 3.16 5.77
C PHE A 32 3.11 3.46 7.08
N CYS A 33 2.14 4.38 7.05
CA CYS A 33 1.33 4.70 8.23
C CYS A 33 0.58 3.48 8.78
N MET A 34 0.06 2.61 7.92
CA MET A 34 -0.67 1.40 8.33
C MET A 34 0.21 0.42 9.12
N ILE A 35 1.51 0.37 8.83
CA ILE A 35 2.45 -0.56 9.46
C ILE A 35 3.04 0.03 10.75
N PHE A 36 3.31 1.34 10.78
CA PHE A 36 4.06 1.97 11.87
C PHE A 36 3.22 2.80 12.84
N LYS A 37 2.01 3.24 12.48
CA LYS A 37 1.12 3.89 13.45
C LYS A 37 0.55 2.85 14.41
N GLN A 38 0.46 3.22 15.67
CA GLN A 38 -0.13 2.36 16.69
C GLN A 38 -1.64 2.50 16.69
N SER A 39 -2.33 1.36 16.64
CA SER A 39 -3.78 1.28 16.76
C SER A 39 -4.19 0.92 18.19
N GLU A 40 -5.40 1.34 18.59
CA GLU A 40 -6.03 0.91 19.83
C GLU A 40 -6.31 -0.60 19.77
N GLY A 41 -5.35 -1.42 20.20
CA GLY A 41 -5.43 -2.88 20.18
C GLY A 41 -4.15 -3.60 19.77
N ASP A 42 -3.12 -2.88 19.35
CA ASP A 42 -1.84 -3.49 18.98
C ASP A 42 -1.14 -4.11 20.19
N ILE A 43 -0.53 -5.28 19.96
CA ILE A 43 0.35 -5.92 20.95
C ILE A 43 1.67 -5.17 20.91
N LEU A 44 1.80 -4.15 21.74
CA LEU A 44 3.02 -3.37 21.84
C LEU A 44 4.17 -4.25 22.35
N ASP A 45 5.27 -4.35 21.62
CA ASP A 45 6.52 -4.84 22.19
C ASP A 45 7.05 -3.75 23.13
N PRO A 46 7.18 -4.00 24.44
CA PRO A 46 7.70 -3.02 25.39
C PRO A 46 9.14 -2.57 25.11
N LYS A 47 9.86 -3.22 24.17
CA LYS A 47 11.19 -2.81 23.71
C LYS A 47 11.17 -1.90 22.48
N GLN A 48 10.05 -1.79 21.76
CA GLN A 48 9.97 -0.91 20.60
C GLN A 48 9.62 0.52 21.06
N PRO A 49 10.43 1.52 20.67
CA PRO A 49 10.05 2.90 20.91
C PRO A 49 8.73 3.18 20.19
N VAL A 50 7.78 3.73 20.93
CA VAL A 50 6.53 4.23 20.39
C VAL A 50 6.83 5.61 19.83
N GLU A 51 6.94 5.71 18.50
CA GLU A 51 6.94 7.00 17.83
C GLU A 51 5.51 7.56 17.83
N ASP A 52 5.37 8.87 17.99
CA ASP A 52 4.07 9.52 17.89
C ASP A 52 3.60 9.59 16.43
N ASP A 53 2.29 9.70 16.24
CA ASP A 53 1.65 9.72 14.92
C ASP A 53 2.20 10.81 13.98
N GLU A 54 2.53 12.00 14.50
CA GLU A 54 3.06 13.11 13.70
C GLU A 54 4.46 12.77 13.17
N THR A 55 5.29 12.14 14.00
CA THR A 55 6.60 11.65 13.61
C THR A 55 6.50 10.56 12.53
N VAL A 56 5.58 9.59 12.69
CA VAL A 56 5.33 8.54 11.69
C VAL A 56 4.84 9.12 10.37
N GLU A 57 3.93 10.10 10.40
CA GLU A 57 3.44 10.78 9.19
C GLU A 57 4.56 11.54 8.48
N ARG A 58 5.46 12.20 9.22
CA ARG A 58 6.62 12.85 8.62
C ARG A 58 7.52 11.85 7.89
N TYR A 59 7.84 10.73 8.52
CA TYR A 59 8.64 9.68 7.89
C TYR A 59 7.94 9.04 6.70
N ALA A 60 6.63 8.81 6.76
CA ALA A 60 5.84 8.34 5.63
C ALA A 60 5.92 9.31 4.44
N GLY A 61 5.91 10.62 4.71
CA GLY A 61 6.07 11.66 3.69
C GLY A 61 7.47 11.67 3.06
N GLU A 62 8.52 11.48 3.84
CA GLU A 62 9.90 11.35 3.34
C GLU A 62 10.07 10.06 2.52
N PHE A 63 9.59 8.94 3.05
CA PHE A 63 9.59 7.63 2.39
C PHE A 63 8.91 7.70 1.01
N ALA A 64 7.71 8.27 0.93
CA ALA A 64 6.97 8.41 -0.32
C ALA A 64 7.66 9.35 -1.32
N ARG A 65 8.54 10.26 -0.88
CA ARG A 65 9.28 11.18 -1.76
C ARG A 65 10.50 10.55 -2.40
N GLU A 66 11.15 9.60 -1.72
CA GLU A 66 12.36 8.93 -2.22
C GLU A 66 12.04 7.81 -3.22
N ILE A 67 10.82 7.25 -3.17
CA ILE A 67 10.44 6.13 -4.03
C ILE A 67 9.80 6.65 -5.34
N PRO A 68 10.23 6.16 -6.51
CA PRO A 68 9.61 6.48 -7.78
C PRO A 68 8.14 6.04 -7.84
N GLU A 69 7.24 7.00 -8.14
CA GLU A 69 5.82 6.71 -8.32
C GLU A 69 5.56 5.83 -9.54
N GLY A 70 4.64 4.88 -9.39
CA GLY A 70 4.14 4.05 -10.49
C GLY A 70 5.11 2.97 -10.95
N GLU A 71 6.25 2.78 -10.27
CA GLU A 71 7.23 1.74 -10.63
C GLU A 71 6.96 0.41 -9.91
N PHE A 72 6.62 0.46 -8.62
CA PHE A 72 6.42 -0.71 -7.78
C PHE A 72 4.94 -0.93 -7.47
N SER A 73 4.52 -2.19 -7.36
CA SER A 73 3.21 -2.51 -6.82
C SER A 73 3.16 -2.26 -5.30
N PRO A 74 1.97 -2.02 -4.72
CA PRO A 74 1.84 -1.86 -3.27
C PRO A 74 2.37 -3.05 -2.47
N ALA A 75 2.24 -4.27 -3.01
CA ALA A 75 2.73 -5.49 -2.36
C ALA A 75 4.27 -5.58 -2.34
N GLU A 76 4.93 -5.10 -3.39
CA GLU A 76 6.40 -5.02 -3.41
C GLU A 76 6.89 -4.04 -2.36
N ILE A 77 6.32 -2.83 -2.31
CA ILE A 77 6.66 -1.84 -1.28
C ILE A 77 6.45 -2.41 0.12
N GLN A 78 5.32 -3.08 0.36
CA GLN A 78 5.01 -3.70 1.66
C GLN A 78 6.07 -4.73 2.09
N SER A 79 6.67 -5.46 1.14
CA SER A 79 7.67 -6.49 1.48
C SER A 79 8.99 -5.92 2.04
N PHE A 80 9.22 -4.62 1.88
CA PHE A 80 10.40 -3.91 2.39
C PHE A 80 10.14 -3.12 3.69
N LEU A 81 8.90 -3.09 4.17
CA LEU A 81 8.48 -2.43 5.41
C LEU A 81 8.41 -3.43 6.56
#